data_AF-A0A850P5W9-F1
#
_entry.id   AF-A0A850P5W9-F1
#
_cell.length_a   1.000
_cell.length_b   1.000
_cell.length_c   1.000
_cell.angle_alpha   90.00
_cell.angle_beta   90.00
_cell.angle_gamma   90.00
#
_symmetry.space_group_name_H-M   'P 1'
#
loop_
_entity.id
_entity.type
_entity.pdbx_description
1 polymer ?
#
loop_
_entity_poly.entity_id
_entity_poly.type
_entity_poly.pdbx_seq_one_letter_code
_entity_poly.pdbx_strand_id
1 'polypeptide(L)'
;HRAALRYLHHLAQIAVPTAHPMVTATLAGIRREAKETLPRQKTALTWDRLVRVVEAISPHDLVGARDRAILLIGFAGAFRRSELAALKVDDITVDEDGMQIRLGRSKGDPQRKGALIGIPRGLTRNCPVLAYETWLRQTGITEGPVFRRIWSARDRRAGATPVGTPPRIGPHALSDRAVTDIIRKRCGDTHLEGDFGGHSLRRGAITTGAKDGYDLLELKRFSRHKSLQVVETYIDEASIKARHPGRSRF
;
A
#
# COMPACT_ATOMS: atom_id res chain seq x y z
N HIS A 1 2.13 25.03 1.37
CA HIS A 1 1.53 26.36 1.09
C HIS A 1 2.12 27.49 1.96
N ARG A 2 2.05 27.47 3.31
CA ARG A 2 2.62 28.54 4.18
C ARG A 2 4.11 28.84 3.93
N ALA A 3 4.95 27.81 3.80
CA ALA A 3 6.39 27.97 3.55
C ALA A 3 6.68 28.62 2.19
N ALA A 4 5.89 28.29 1.16
CA ALA A 4 6.01 28.88 -0.17
C ALA A 4 5.59 30.36 -0.16
N LEU A 5 4.45 30.69 0.46
CA LEU A 5 4.00 32.09 0.58
C LEU A 5 5.00 32.95 1.35
N ARG A 6 5.52 32.43 2.47
CA ARG A 6 6.53 33.11 3.27
C ARG A 6 7.83 33.32 2.49
N TYR A 7 8.27 32.32 1.74
CA TYR A 7 9.45 32.41 0.87
C TYR A 7 9.27 33.47 -0.23
N LEU A 8 8.11 33.51 -0.90
CA LEU A 8 7.80 34.51 -1.92
C LEU A 8 7.78 35.94 -1.36
N HIS A 9 7.22 36.15 -0.16
CA HIS A 9 7.22 37.48 0.47
C HIS A 9 8.62 37.92 0.92
N HIS A 10 9.45 36.98 1.39
CA HIS A 10 10.85 37.26 1.67
C HIS A 10 11.63 37.66 0.41
N LEU A 11 11.43 36.96 -0.72
CA LEU A 11 12.05 37.32 -2.00
C LEU A 11 11.60 38.68 -2.50
N ALA A 12 10.32 39.01 -2.31
CA ALA A 12 9.74 40.30 -2.68
C ALA A 12 10.05 41.43 -1.67
N GLN A 13 10.78 41.16 -0.58
CA GLN A 13 11.13 42.11 0.49
C GLN A 13 9.92 42.85 1.10
N ILE A 14 8.74 42.24 1.06
CA ILE A 14 7.51 42.79 1.63
C ILE A 14 7.17 42.09 2.93
N ALA A 15 6.40 42.78 3.78
CA ALA A 15 5.97 42.26 5.08
C ALA A 15 5.34 40.87 4.93
N VAL A 16 5.77 39.93 5.77
CA VAL A 16 5.31 38.53 5.71
C VAL A 16 3.96 38.41 6.43
N PRO A 17 2.83 38.26 5.71
CA PRO A 17 1.51 38.21 6.33
C PRO A 17 1.33 36.97 7.22
N THR A 18 2.10 35.91 6.95
CA THR A 18 2.05 34.65 7.71
C THR A 18 2.70 34.70 9.11
N ALA A 19 3.27 35.85 9.48
CA ALA A 19 3.81 36.14 10.82
C ALA A 19 2.83 36.96 11.69
N HIS A 20 1.73 37.47 11.11
CA HIS A 20 0.75 38.27 11.85
C HIS A 20 0.12 37.44 13.00
N PRO A 21 -0.09 38.01 14.20
CA PRO A 21 -0.65 37.30 15.36
C PRO A 21 -1.98 36.60 15.06
N MET A 22 -2.90 37.27 14.35
CA MET A 22 -4.19 36.66 13.96
C MET A 22 -4.00 35.43 13.08
N VAL A 23 -3.15 35.49 12.06
CA VAL A 23 -2.89 34.34 11.17
C VAL A 23 -2.28 33.18 11.95
N THR A 24 -1.37 33.49 12.86
CA THR A 24 -0.75 32.47 13.73
C THR A 24 -1.76 31.83 14.67
N ALA A 25 -2.62 32.62 15.32
CA ALA A 25 -3.67 32.16 16.22
C ALA A 25 -4.74 31.33 15.49
N THR A 26 -5.22 31.80 14.33
CA THR A 26 -6.19 31.06 13.49
C THR A 26 -5.61 29.73 13.03
N LEU A 27 -4.37 29.69 12.55
CA LEU A 27 -3.71 28.43 12.18
C LEU A 27 -3.49 27.50 13.38
N ALA A 28 -3.24 28.04 14.57
CA ALA A 28 -3.14 27.26 15.80
C ALA A 28 -4.52 26.70 16.23
N GLY A 29 -5.61 27.45 16.03
CA GLY A 29 -6.99 26.99 16.20
C GLY A 29 -7.32 25.83 15.25
N ILE A 30 -7.12 26.03 13.94
CA ILE A 30 -7.33 24.99 12.92
C ILE A 30 -6.51 23.73 13.22
N ARG A 31 -5.26 23.88 13.68
CA ARG A 31 -4.42 22.73 14.06
C ARG A 31 -4.93 22.01 15.31
N ARG A 32 -5.53 22.71 16.28
CA ARG A 32 -6.16 22.09 17.46
C ARG A 32 -7.40 21.32 17.05
N GLU A 33 -8.31 21.92 16.29
CA GLU A 33 -9.51 21.25 15.76
C GLU A 33 -9.15 20.04 14.87
N ALA A 34 -8.14 20.18 14.02
CA ALA A 34 -7.63 19.08 13.20
C ALA A 34 -6.89 18.00 14.01
N LYS A 35 -6.47 18.29 15.25
CA LYS A 35 -5.86 17.33 16.17
C LYS A 35 -6.92 16.63 17.03
N GLU A 36 -8.04 17.30 17.30
CA GLU A 36 -9.24 16.73 17.93
C GLU A 36 -9.91 15.69 17.01
N THR A 37 -9.79 15.86 15.69
CA THR A 37 -10.15 14.85 14.70
C THR A 37 -8.94 13.99 14.32
N LEU A 38 -8.67 12.92 15.08
CA LEU A 38 -7.65 11.94 14.71
C LEU A 38 -7.90 11.45 13.26
N PRO A 39 -6.89 11.49 12.37
CA PRO A 39 -7.08 11.07 10.98
C PRO A 39 -7.54 9.61 10.96
N ARG A 40 -8.72 9.37 10.36
CA ARG A 40 -9.34 8.05 10.30
C ARG A 40 -8.38 7.06 9.63
N GLN A 41 -7.84 6.16 10.44
CA GLN A 41 -6.88 5.16 9.97
C GLN A 41 -7.62 4.07 9.18
N LYS A 42 -7.02 3.61 8.07
CA LYS A 42 -7.61 2.51 7.28
C LYS A 42 -7.58 1.21 8.07
N THR A 43 -8.59 0.38 7.89
CA THR A 43 -8.65 -0.95 8.49
C THR A 43 -7.47 -1.78 7.99
N ALA A 44 -6.77 -2.45 8.92
CA ALA A 44 -5.67 -3.34 8.60
C ALA A 44 -6.19 -4.59 7.88
N LEU A 45 -5.63 -4.89 6.70
CA LEU A 45 -5.92 -6.14 5.99
C LEU A 45 -4.88 -7.18 6.42
N THR A 46 -5.06 -7.73 7.63
CA THR A 46 -4.19 -8.75 8.22
C THR A 46 -4.15 -10.01 7.36
N TRP A 47 -3.14 -10.86 7.56
CA TRP A 47 -2.93 -12.07 6.75
C TRP A 47 -4.18 -12.96 6.65
N ASP A 48 -4.89 -13.21 7.76
CA ASP A 48 -6.13 -13.98 7.78
C ASP A 48 -7.22 -13.39 6.86
N ARG A 49 -7.41 -12.06 6.92
CA ARG A 49 -8.37 -11.33 6.08
C ARG A 49 -7.92 -11.29 4.63
N LEU A 50 -6.61 -11.09 4.39
CA LEU A 50 -6.03 -11.08 3.06
C LEU A 50 -6.21 -12.42 2.35
N VAL A 51 -5.95 -13.53 3.05
CA VAL A 51 -6.13 -14.88 2.52
C VAL A 51 -7.58 -15.09 2.09
N ARG A 52 -8.55 -14.72 2.94
CA ARG A 52 -9.98 -14.77 2.57
C ARG A 52 -10.30 -13.98 1.29
N VAL A 53 -9.73 -12.78 1.14
CA VAL A 53 -9.90 -11.95 -0.06
C VAL A 53 -9.28 -12.59 -1.29
N VAL A 54 -8.02 -13.01 -1.18
CA VAL A 54 -7.24 -13.55 -2.29
C VAL A 54 -7.86 -14.85 -2.79
N GLU A 55 -8.34 -15.72 -1.90
CA GLU A 55 -8.93 -17.01 -2.26
C GLU A 55 -10.28 -16.90 -2.98
N ALA A 56 -10.99 -15.78 -2.81
CA ALA A 56 -12.18 -15.48 -3.60
C ALA A 56 -11.87 -14.96 -5.02
N ILE A 57 -10.59 -14.78 -5.37
CA ILE A 57 -10.15 -14.27 -6.67
C ILE A 57 -9.56 -15.40 -7.49
N SER A 58 -10.14 -15.65 -8.66
CA SER A 58 -9.61 -16.60 -9.65
C SER A 58 -8.20 -16.19 -10.11
N PRO A 59 -7.23 -17.11 -10.16
CA PRO A 59 -5.92 -16.84 -10.74
C PRO A 59 -5.89 -17.03 -12.26
N HIS A 60 -7.00 -17.48 -12.88
CA HIS A 60 -7.01 -17.92 -14.28
C HIS A 60 -7.38 -16.81 -15.27
N ASP A 61 -8.04 -15.75 -14.81
CA ASP A 61 -8.32 -14.57 -15.63
C ASP A 61 -7.33 -13.44 -15.34
N LEU A 62 -7.07 -12.59 -16.35
CA LEU A 62 -6.07 -11.52 -16.25
C LEU A 62 -6.35 -10.56 -15.10
N VAL A 63 -7.62 -10.21 -14.84
CA VAL A 63 -7.97 -9.25 -13.79
C VAL A 63 -7.72 -9.88 -12.42
N GLY A 64 -8.13 -11.13 -12.25
CA GLY A 64 -7.90 -11.89 -11.04
C GLY A 64 -6.42 -12.11 -10.75
N ALA A 65 -5.64 -12.56 -11.73
CA ALA A 65 -4.19 -12.74 -11.59
C ALA A 65 -3.48 -11.43 -11.17
N ARG A 66 -3.81 -10.30 -11.83
CA ARG A 66 -3.28 -8.99 -11.47
C ARG A 66 -3.62 -8.61 -10.04
N ASP A 67 -4.89 -8.71 -9.67
CA ASP A 67 -5.37 -8.24 -8.38
C ASP A 67 -4.80 -9.11 -7.23
N ARG A 68 -4.67 -10.43 -7.45
CA ARG A 68 -3.95 -11.32 -6.52
C ARG A 68 -2.49 -10.89 -6.34
N ALA A 69 -1.77 -10.64 -7.43
CA ALA A 69 -0.38 -10.20 -7.37
C ALA A 69 -0.25 -8.85 -6.63
N ILE A 70 -1.12 -7.87 -6.92
CA ILE A 70 -1.17 -6.58 -6.20
C ILE A 70 -1.35 -6.79 -4.70
N LEU A 71 -2.34 -7.60 -4.30
CA LEU A 71 -2.68 -7.82 -2.91
C LEU A 71 -1.55 -8.54 -2.15
N LEU A 72 -1.02 -9.64 -2.71
CA LEU A 72 0.01 -10.45 -2.09
C LEU A 72 1.36 -9.73 -2.02
N ILE A 73 1.81 -9.10 -3.12
CA ILE A 73 3.06 -8.34 -3.13
C ILE A 73 2.94 -7.11 -2.23
N GLY A 74 1.81 -6.40 -2.30
CA GLY A 74 1.55 -5.22 -1.48
C GLY A 74 1.61 -5.49 0.02
N PHE A 75 1.09 -6.65 0.45
CA PHE A 75 1.23 -7.11 1.83
C PHE A 75 2.67 -7.53 2.15
N ALA A 76 3.25 -8.43 1.35
CA ALA A 76 4.55 -9.02 1.63
C ALA A 76 5.71 -8.01 1.65
N GLY A 77 5.64 -6.92 0.87
CA GLY A 77 6.63 -5.84 0.91
C GLY A 77 6.23 -4.63 1.77
N ALA A 78 5.08 -4.69 2.47
CA ALA A 78 4.49 -3.55 3.20
C ALA A 78 4.47 -2.24 2.37
N PHE A 79 4.15 -2.36 1.08
CA PHE A 79 4.25 -1.26 0.12
C PHE A 79 3.21 -0.18 0.36
N ARG A 80 3.59 1.07 0.09
CA ARG A 80 2.59 2.13 -0.11
C ARG A 80 1.90 1.92 -1.46
N ARG A 81 0.63 2.32 -1.57
CA ARG A 81 -0.12 2.27 -2.84
C ARG A 81 0.62 2.86 -4.04
N SER A 82 1.35 3.96 -3.84
CA SER A 82 2.10 4.64 -4.92
C SER A 82 3.37 3.88 -5.30
N GLU A 83 4.01 3.20 -4.35
CA GLU A 83 5.18 2.35 -4.61
C GLU A 83 4.73 1.12 -5.40
N LEU A 84 3.62 0.50 -4.98
CA LEU A 84 3.03 -0.66 -5.66
C LEU A 84 2.60 -0.32 -7.09
N ALA A 85 1.95 0.83 -7.28
CA ALA A 85 1.55 1.33 -8.61
C ALA A 85 2.75 1.62 -9.53
N ALA A 86 3.89 1.99 -8.96
CA ALA A 86 5.08 2.40 -9.71
C ALA A 86 6.09 1.26 -9.95
N LEU A 87 5.81 0.03 -9.50
CA LEU A 87 6.72 -1.11 -9.71
C LEU A 87 6.96 -1.36 -11.20
N LYS A 88 8.23 -1.59 -11.54
CA LYS A 88 8.67 -1.99 -12.87
C LYS A 88 9.32 -3.35 -12.84
N VAL A 89 9.21 -4.09 -13.94
CA VAL A 89 9.87 -5.40 -14.10
C VAL A 89 11.39 -5.24 -13.95
N ASP A 90 11.93 -4.14 -14.46
CA ASP A 90 13.37 -3.80 -14.41
C ASP A 90 13.92 -3.67 -12.97
N ASP A 91 13.04 -3.43 -12.00
CA ASP A 91 13.39 -3.25 -10.59
C ASP A 91 13.27 -4.55 -9.78
N ILE A 92 12.91 -5.67 -10.42
CA ILE A 92 12.56 -6.93 -9.77
C ILE A 92 13.44 -8.06 -10.30
N THR A 93 14.15 -8.72 -9.39
CA THR A 93 14.83 -10.00 -9.67
C THR A 93 14.13 -11.12 -8.93
N VAL A 94 14.00 -12.28 -9.57
CA VAL A 94 13.37 -13.47 -9.01
C VAL A 94 14.35 -14.64 -9.13
N ASP A 95 14.48 -15.41 -8.06
CA ASP A 95 15.28 -16.62 -7.97
C ASP A 95 14.48 -17.74 -7.29
N GLU A 96 15.16 -18.83 -6.93
CA GLU A 96 14.56 -19.98 -6.25
C GLU A 96 14.09 -19.62 -4.83
N ASP A 97 14.86 -18.80 -4.12
CA ASP A 97 14.62 -18.42 -2.72
C ASP A 97 13.53 -17.33 -2.58
N GLY A 98 13.29 -16.54 -3.62
CA GLY A 98 12.25 -15.52 -3.61
C GLY A 98 12.38 -14.46 -4.70
N MET A 99 12.04 -13.23 -4.32
CA MET A 99 12.19 -12.06 -5.18
C MET A 99 12.78 -10.89 -4.41
N GLN A 100 13.59 -10.10 -5.10
CA GLN A 100 14.12 -8.84 -4.60
C GLN A 100 13.52 -7.69 -5.42
N ILE A 101 13.04 -6.67 -4.72
CA ILE A 101 12.42 -5.49 -5.32
C ILE A 101 13.22 -4.26 -4.92
N ARG A 102 13.77 -3.57 -5.90
CA ARG A 102 14.45 -2.29 -5.71
C ARG A 102 13.44 -1.16 -5.85
N LEU A 103 13.16 -0.45 -4.76
CA LEU A 103 12.43 0.79 -4.87
C LEU A 103 13.33 1.94 -5.26
N GLY A 104 12.97 2.55 -6.40
CA GLY A 104 13.43 3.89 -6.74
C GLY A 104 13.01 4.95 -5.72
N ARG A 105 13.51 6.17 -5.94
CA ARG A 105 13.36 7.37 -5.10
C ARG A 105 11.98 7.45 -4.42
N SER A 106 11.93 7.21 -3.11
CA SER A 106 10.70 7.41 -2.33
C SER A 106 10.65 8.82 -1.73
N LYS A 107 9.44 9.37 -1.54
CA LYS A 107 9.19 10.70 -0.90
C LYS A 107 9.76 10.81 0.53
N GLY A 108 10.26 9.70 1.09
CA GLY A 108 10.78 9.58 2.43
C GLY A 108 12.28 9.33 2.54
N ASP A 109 13.07 9.37 1.46
CA ASP A 109 14.51 9.04 1.50
C ASP A 109 15.39 10.31 1.33
N PRO A 110 15.92 10.90 2.42
CA PRO A 110 16.80 12.05 2.35
C PRO A 110 18.22 11.71 1.84
N GLN A 111 18.64 10.44 1.93
CA GLN A 111 20.02 9.99 1.62
C GLN A 111 20.16 9.39 0.21
N ARG A 112 19.07 9.29 -0.56
CA ARG A 112 19.05 8.83 -1.96
C ARG A 112 19.57 7.41 -2.20
N LYS A 113 19.47 6.51 -1.22
CA LYS A 113 19.98 5.13 -1.33
C LYS A 113 18.99 4.16 -1.97
N GLY A 114 17.71 4.52 -2.07
CA GLY A 114 16.66 3.56 -2.45
C GLY A 114 16.44 2.53 -1.33
N ALA A 115 15.52 1.59 -1.55
CA ALA A 115 15.31 0.48 -0.61
C ALA A 115 15.28 -0.84 -1.38
N LEU A 116 16.02 -1.84 -0.89
CA LEU A 116 15.92 -3.22 -1.35
C LEU A 116 14.98 -3.98 -0.42
N ILE A 117 14.03 -4.70 -1.01
CA ILE A 117 13.04 -5.49 -0.28
C ILE A 117 13.17 -6.93 -0.75
N GLY A 118 13.49 -7.84 0.15
CA GLY A 118 13.40 -9.27 -0.09
C GLY A 118 12.00 -9.77 0.26
N ILE A 119 11.40 -10.56 -0.63
CA ILE A 119 10.16 -11.29 -0.39
C ILE A 119 10.48 -12.78 -0.62
N PRO A 120 10.42 -13.61 0.44
CA PRO A 120 10.73 -15.03 0.29
C PRO A 120 9.68 -15.74 -0.56
N ARG A 121 10.09 -16.80 -1.26
CA ARG A 121 9.18 -17.71 -1.93
C ARG A 121 8.38 -18.47 -0.87
N GLY A 122 7.05 -18.40 -1.00
CA GLY A 122 6.12 -19.05 -0.09
C GLY A 122 5.75 -20.44 -0.60
N LEU A 123 5.40 -21.33 0.33
CA LEU A 123 5.05 -22.72 0.02
C LEU A 123 3.57 -22.94 -0.32
N THR A 124 2.74 -21.89 -0.22
CA THR A 124 1.28 -21.99 -0.41
C THR A 124 0.85 -21.33 -1.73
N ARG A 125 -0.40 -21.58 -2.14
CA ARG A 125 -1.06 -20.90 -3.27
C ARG A 125 -1.17 -19.37 -3.12
N ASN A 126 -0.92 -18.85 -1.91
CA ASN A 126 -0.92 -17.43 -1.58
C ASN A 126 0.51 -16.85 -1.57
N CYS A 127 1.46 -17.53 -2.21
CA CYS A 127 2.82 -17.01 -2.41
C CYS A 127 2.81 -15.74 -3.30
N PRO A 128 3.40 -14.62 -2.83
CA PRO A 128 3.54 -13.41 -3.63
C PRO A 128 4.37 -13.60 -4.90
N VAL A 129 5.45 -14.39 -4.83
CA VAL A 129 6.35 -14.67 -5.95
C VAL A 129 5.62 -15.45 -7.05
N LEU A 130 4.90 -16.52 -6.67
CA LEU A 130 4.08 -17.29 -7.63
C LEU A 130 2.97 -16.43 -8.25
N ALA A 131 2.37 -15.52 -7.49
CA ALA A 131 1.34 -14.61 -7.99
C ALA A 131 1.94 -13.62 -9.01
N TYR A 132 3.13 -13.08 -8.73
CA TYR A 132 3.88 -12.23 -9.67
C TYR A 132 4.21 -12.98 -10.97
N GLU A 133 4.80 -14.17 -10.87
CA GLU A 133 5.17 -15.00 -12.03
C GLU A 133 3.94 -15.39 -12.86
N THR A 134 2.82 -15.72 -12.19
CA THR A 134 1.55 -16.03 -12.87
C THR A 134 1.04 -14.83 -13.66
N TRP A 135 1.10 -13.64 -13.07
CA TRP A 135 0.73 -12.40 -13.75
C TRP A 135 1.63 -12.11 -14.96
N LEU A 136 2.95 -12.22 -14.83
CA LEU A 136 3.86 -11.99 -15.96
C LEU A 136 3.68 -13.03 -17.07
N ARG A 137 3.55 -14.31 -16.72
CA ARG A 137 3.34 -15.39 -17.69
C ARG A 137 2.05 -15.20 -18.50
N GLN A 138 0.96 -14.78 -17.86
CA GLN A 138 -0.31 -14.56 -18.57
C GLN A 138 -0.31 -13.31 -19.45
N THR A 139 0.53 -12.32 -19.13
CA THR A 139 0.53 -11.02 -19.80
C THR A 139 1.63 -10.86 -20.84
N GLY A 140 2.69 -11.67 -20.74
CA GLY A 140 3.90 -11.55 -21.56
C GLY A 140 4.67 -10.25 -21.30
N ILE A 141 4.44 -9.58 -20.17
CA ILE A 141 5.17 -8.34 -19.83
C ILE A 141 6.61 -8.70 -19.43
N THR A 142 7.58 -8.17 -20.16
CA THR A 142 9.01 -8.39 -19.92
C THR A 142 9.76 -7.16 -19.40
N GLU A 143 9.21 -5.96 -19.58
CA GLU A 143 9.85 -4.69 -19.22
C GLU A 143 8.82 -3.63 -18.78
N GLY A 144 9.28 -2.54 -18.16
CA GLY A 144 8.43 -1.41 -17.80
C GLY A 144 7.43 -1.72 -16.67
N PRO A 145 6.27 -1.03 -16.58
CA PRO A 145 5.37 -1.16 -15.44
C PRO A 145 4.82 -2.58 -15.26
N VAL A 146 4.90 -3.11 -14.04
CA VAL A 146 4.39 -4.45 -13.69
C VAL A 146 2.86 -4.46 -13.75
N PHE A 147 2.22 -3.52 -13.04
CA PHE A 147 0.77 -3.47 -12.95
C PHE A 147 0.22 -2.44 -13.92
N ARG A 148 -0.49 -2.93 -14.93
CA ARG A 148 -1.07 -2.12 -16.01
C ARG A 148 -2.59 -2.19 -15.99
N ARG A 149 -3.22 -1.18 -16.60
CA ARG A 149 -4.67 -1.17 -16.79
C ARG A 149 -5.06 -2.29 -17.75
N ILE A 150 -6.12 -3.02 -17.41
CA ILE A 150 -6.75 -4.02 -18.27
C ILE A 150 -8.06 -3.39 -18.77
N TRP A 151 -8.29 -3.47 -20.08
CA TRP A 151 -9.50 -3.03 -20.74
C TRP A 151 -10.26 -4.27 -21.17
N SER A 152 -11.33 -4.62 -20.44
CA SER A 152 -12.20 -5.75 -20.80
C SER A 152 -13.26 -5.31 -21.80
N ALA A 153 -13.75 -6.25 -22.62
CA ALA A 153 -14.90 -6.03 -23.49
C ALA A 153 -16.16 -5.63 -22.71
N ARG A 154 -16.27 -6.04 -21.44
CA ARG A 154 -17.36 -5.63 -20.53
C ARG A 154 -17.29 -4.17 -20.08
N ASP A 155 -16.11 -3.54 -20.12
CA ASP A 155 -15.91 -2.15 -19.70
C ASP A 155 -16.20 -1.14 -20.83
N ARG A 156 -16.33 -1.62 -22.08
CA ARG A 156 -16.69 -0.78 -23.23
C ARG A 156 -18.21 -0.72 -23.31
N ARG A 157 -18.77 0.48 -23.59
CA ARG A 157 -20.23 0.70 -23.72
C ARG A 157 -20.89 -0.49 -24.42
N ALA A 158 -21.90 -1.06 -23.77
CA ALA A 158 -22.71 -2.14 -24.32
C ALA A 158 -23.23 -1.71 -25.70
N GLY A 159 -22.77 -2.39 -26.75
CA GLY A 159 -23.18 -2.11 -28.14
C GLY A 159 -22.07 -2.21 -29.19
N ALA A 160 -20.78 -2.14 -28.83
CA ALA A 160 -19.69 -2.04 -29.82
C ALA A 160 -18.57 -3.08 -29.71
N THR A 161 -18.68 -4.07 -28.83
CA THR A 161 -17.60 -5.07 -28.65
C THR A 161 -18.11 -6.47 -29.00
N PRO A 162 -17.54 -7.14 -30.01
CA PRO A 162 -17.89 -8.52 -30.34
C PRO A 162 -17.71 -9.43 -29.12
N VAL A 163 -18.67 -10.34 -28.92
CA VAL A 163 -18.59 -11.41 -27.92
C VAL A 163 -17.30 -12.19 -28.18
N GLY A 164 -16.51 -12.42 -27.13
CA GLY A 164 -15.21 -13.12 -27.23
C GLY A 164 -13.99 -12.22 -27.48
N THR A 165 -14.14 -10.89 -27.52
CA THR A 165 -12.97 -10.00 -27.63
C THR A 165 -12.05 -10.16 -26.40
N PRO A 166 -10.77 -10.52 -26.57
CA PRO A 166 -9.86 -10.73 -25.46
C PRO A 166 -9.57 -9.41 -24.72
N PRO A 167 -9.36 -9.46 -23.40
CA PRO A 167 -8.97 -8.29 -22.62
C PRO A 167 -7.64 -7.72 -23.11
N ARG A 168 -7.57 -6.38 -23.26
CA ARG A 168 -6.37 -5.68 -23.72
C ARG A 168 -5.63 -5.06 -22.54
N ILE A 169 -4.31 -5.24 -22.49
CA ILE A 169 -3.44 -4.60 -21.50
C ILE A 169 -2.94 -3.27 -22.06
N GLY A 170 -3.10 -2.20 -21.28
CA GLY A 170 -2.58 -0.87 -21.63
C GLY A 170 -1.06 -0.77 -21.39
N PRO A 171 -0.36 0.23 -21.98
CA PRO A 171 1.09 0.37 -21.84
C PRO A 171 1.52 1.05 -20.53
N HIS A 172 0.61 1.77 -19.87
CA HIS A 172 0.94 2.59 -18.70
C HIS A 172 0.68 1.87 -17.38
N ALA A 173 1.44 2.28 -16.36
CA ALA A 173 1.24 1.89 -14.97
C ALA A 173 -0.18 2.21 -14.50
N LEU A 174 -0.69 1.41 -13.57
CA LEU A 174 -1.87 1.79 -12.78
C LEU A 174 -1.59 3.06 -11.98
N SER A 175 -2.64 3.84 -11.72
CA SER A 175 -2.55 4.94 -10.76
C SER A 175 -2.58 4.42 -9.32
N ASP A 176 -2.05 5.19 -8.38
CA ASP A 176 -2.13 4.89 -6.95
C ASP A 176 -3.58 4.79 -6.45
N ARG A 177 -4.48 5.56 -7.08
CA ARG A 177 -5.92 5.48 -6.88
C ARG A 177 -6.50 4.17 -7.40
N ALA A 178 -6.14 3.71 -8.59
CA ALA A 178 -6.61 2.44 -9.12
C ALA A 178 -6.24 1.26 -8.21
N VAL A 179 -5.03 1.27 -7.63
CA VAL A 179 -4.63 0.29 -6.61
C VAL A 179 -5.54 0.36 -5.38
N THR A 180 -5.87 1.56 -4.91
CA THR A 180 -6.79 1.75 -3.78
C THR A 180 -8.19 1.21 -4.09
N ASP A 181 -8.68 1.45 -5.30
CA ASP A 181 -10.01 1.03 -5.74
C ASP A 181 -10.07 -0.50 -5.89
N ILE A 182 -9.00 -1.14 -6.38
CA ILE A 182 -8.87 -2.61 -6.43
C ILE A 182 -8.94 -3.20 -5.02
N ILE A 183 -8.17 -2.66 -4.07
CA ILE A 183 -8.18 -3.14 -2.67
C ILE A 183 -9.59 -3.03 -2.09
N ARG A 184 -10.24 -1.87 -2.25
CA ARG A 184 -11.61 -1.65 -1.76
C ARG A 184 -12.59 -2.62 -2.39
N LYS A 185 -12.56 -2.77 -3.72
CA LYS A 185 -13.44 -3.68 -4.45
C LYS A 185 -13.29 -5.11 -3.94
N ARG A 186 -12.06 -5.64 -3.89
CA ARG A 186 -11.83 -7.04 -3.50
C ARG A 186 -12.18 -7.32 -2.03
N CYS A 187 -11.96 -6.37 -1.13
CA CYS A 187 -12.45 -6.47 0.25
C CYS A 187 -13.99 -6.45 0.31
N GLY A 188 -14.63 -5.59 -0.50
CA GLY A 188 -16.10 -5.52 -0.61
C GLY A 188 -16.73 -6.78 -1.18
N ASP A 189 -16.14 -7.37 -2.23
CA ASP A 189 -16.59 -8.62 -2.87
C ASP A 189 -16.64 -9.81 -1.88
N THR A 190 -15.90 -9.72 -0.76
CA THR A 190 -15.85 -10.76 0.30
C THR A 190 -16.60 -10.37 1.58
N HIS A 191 -17.32 -9.25 1.55
CA HIS A 191 -18.12 -8.73 2.66
C HIS A 191 -17.29 -8.46 3.92
N LEU A 192 -16.04 -8.02 3.77
CA LEU A 192 -15.24 -7.60 4.92
C LEU A 192 -15.72 -6.24 5.44
N GLU A 193 -15.95 -6.16 6.75
CA GLU A 193 -16.24 -4.91 7.42
C GLU A 193 -14.97 -4.09 7.68
N GLY A 194 -15.02 -2.80 7.33
CA GLY A 194 -13.93 -1.86 7.57
C GLY A 194 -13.76 -0.81 6.47
N ASP A 195 -12.98 0.22 6.77
CA ASP A 195 -12.57 1.22 5.80
C ASP A 195 -11.25 0.78 5.13
N PHE A 196 -11.38 -0.03 4.09
CA PHE A 196 -10.24 -0.54 3.32
C PHE A 196 -9.77 0.44 2.24
N GLY A 197 -8.46 0.44 1.95
CA GLY A 197 -7.87 1.21 0.86
C GLY A 197 -6.35 1.10 0.79
N GLY A 198 -5.70 2.06 0.14
CA GLY A 198 -4.28 1.98 -0.21
C GLY A 198 -3.25 1.90 0.95
N HIS A 199 -3.69 2.00 2.21
CA HIS A 199 -2.83 1.77 3.38
C HIS A 199 -3.14 0.46 4.11
N SER A 200 -4.22 -0.24 3.74
CA SER A 200 -4.70 -1.43 4.44
C SER A 200 -3.71 -2.60 4.36
N LEU A 201 -3.05 -2.80 3.22
CA LEU A 201 -2.05 -3.86 3.04
C LEU A 201 -0.82 -3.64 3.93
N ARG A 202 -0.22 -2.45 3.86
CA ARG A 202 0.93 -2.08 4.69
C ARG A 202 0.61 -2.15 6.18
N ARG A 203 -0.55 -1.66 6.61
CA ARG A 203 -1.01 -1.78 8.00
C ARG A 203 -1.21 -3.24 8.39
N GLY A 204 -1.88 -4.00 7.53
CA GLY A 204 -2.10 -5.43 7.69
C GLY A 204 -0.83 -6.22 7.93
N ALA A 205 0.19 -5.99 7.11
CA ALA A 205 1.48 -6.66 7.22
C ALA A 205 2.18 -6.37 8.57
N ILE A 206 2.16 -5.11 9.01
CA ILE A 206 2.76 -4.70 10.30
C ILE A 206 1.97 -5.27 11.47
N THR A 207 0.63 -5.19 11.42
CA THR A 207 -0.23 -5.74 12.47
C THR A 207 -0.09 -7.26 12.55
N THR A 208 0.03 -7.97 11.42
CA THR A 208 0.32 -9.40 11.41
C THR A 208 1.67 -9.69 12.03
N GLY A 209 2.75 -9.04 11.60
CA GLY A 209 4.07 -9.25 12.20
C GLY A 209 4.11 -8.93 13.70
N ALA A 210 3.41 -7.88 14.15
CA ALA A 210 3.28 -7.58 15.57
C ALA A 210 2.57 -8.70 16.35
N LYS A 211 1.53 -9.32 15.77
CA LYS A 211 0.86 -10.48 16.36
C LYS A 211 1.75 -11.72 16.37
N ASP A 212 2.60 -11.88 15.35
CA ASP A 212 3.55 -12.98 15.22
C ASP A 212 4.79 -12.80 16.12
N GLY A 213 4.88 -11.68 16.86
CA GLY A 213 5.91 -11.45 17.88
C GLY A 213 7.16 -10.72 17.41
N TYR A 214 7.19 -10.21 16.17
CA TYR A 214 8.31 -9.41 15.67
C TYR A 214 8.49 -8.13 16.48
N ASP A 215 9.75 -7.73 16.69
CA ASP A 215 10.07 -6.55 17.47
C ASP A 215 9.86 -5.23 16.71
N LEU A 216 9.91 -4.13 17.46
CA LEU A 216 9.67 -2.79 16.94
C LEU A 216 10.68 -2.37 15.84
N LEU A 217 11.95 -2.76 15.97
CA LEU A 217 13.00 -2.43 15.02
C LEU A 217 12.87 -3.27 13.74
N GLU A 218 12.56 -4.56 13.86
CA GLU A 218 12.27 -5.45 12.74
C GLU A 218 11.08 -4.93 11.91
N LEU A 219 9.96 -4.63 12.58
CA LEU A 219 8.76 -4.10 11.92
C LEU A 219 9.02 -2.72 11.31
N LYS A 220 9.83 -1.86 11.95
CA LYS A 220 10.24 -0.58 11.37
C LYS A 220 11.07 -0.76 10.11
N ARG A 221 12.06 -1.67 10.11
CA ARG A 221 12.91 -1.96 8.95
C ARG A 221 12.09 -2.52 7.80
N PHE A 222 11.27 -3.54 8.08
CA PHE A 222 10.36 -4.17 7.14
C PHE A 222 9.41 -3.15 6.47
N SER A 223 8.71 -2.37 7.30
CA SER A 223 7.72 -1.42 6.80
C SER A 223 8.33 -0.10 6.31
N ARG A 224 9.60 0.17 6.59
CA ARG A 224 10.30 1.40 6.19
C ARG A 224 9.61 2.65 6.75
N HIS A 225 9.12 2.58 7.99
CA HIS A 225 8.61 3.75 8.70
C HIS A 225 9.76 4.61 9.22
N LYS A 226 9.60 5.94 9.16
CA LYS A 226 10.59 6.87 9.70
C LYS A 226 10.56 6.89 11.23
N SER A 227 9.36 6.99 11.79
CA SER A 227 9.13 7.09 13.23
C SER A 227 8.87 5.72 13.83
N LEU A 228 9.53 5.45 14.96
CA LEU A 228 9.27 4.28 15.80
C LEU A 228 7.89 4.37 16.47
N GLN A 229 7.49 5.58 16.91
CA GLN A 229 6.19 5.80 17.56
C GLN A 229 5.00 5.36 16.70
N VAL A 230 5.12 5.51 15.37
CA VAL A 230 4.06 5.05 14.45
C VAL A 230 3.99 3.52 14.39
N VAL A 231 5.12 2.84 14.57
CA VAL A 231 5.15 1.36 14.57
C VAL A 231 4.67 0.82 15.92
N GLU A 232 5.01 1.50 17.01
CA GLU A 232 4.63 1.17 18.39
C GLU A 232 3.12 1.04 18.56
N THR A 233 2.33 1.94 17.95
CA THR A 233 0.86 1.85 17.98
C THR A 233 0.30 0.52 17.49
N TYR A 234 0.98 -0.16 16.53
CA TYR A 234 0.53 -1.46 16.05
C TYR A 234 0.87 -2.61 17.01
N ILE A 235 2.00 -2.51 17.73
CA ILE A 235 2.39 -3.49 18.74
C ILE A 235 1.50 -3.36 19.96
N ASP A 236 1.20 -2.14 20.39
CA ASP A 236 0.26 -1.88 21.47
C ASP A 236 -1.11 -2.46 21.11
N GLU A 237 -1.68 -2.10 19.96
CA GLU A 237 -2.96 -2.65 19.48
C GLU A 237 -2.99 -4.19 19.47
N ALA A 238 -1.91 -4.84 19.00
CA ALA A 238 -1.81 -6.30 18.96
C ALA A 238 -1.70 -6.93 20.36
N SER A 239 -1.10 -6.22 21.32
CA SER A 239 -0.74 -6.74 22.63
C SER A 239 -1.62 -6.27 23.78
N ILE A 240 -2.56 -5.33 23.56
CA ILE A 240 -3.47 -4.77 24.59
C ILE A 240 -4.06 -5.86 25.50
N LYS A 241 -4.62 -6.93 24.92
CA LYS A 241 -5.21 -8.03 25.70
C LYS A 241 -4.15 -9.00 26.22
N ALA A 242 -3.12 -9.27 25.42
CA ALA A 242 -2.09 -10.26 25.73
C ALA A 242 -1.15 -9.82 26.87
N ARG A 243 -0.90 -8.51 26.99
CA ARG A 243 -0.07 -7.87 28.02
C ARG A 243 -0.90 -7.16 29.09
N HIS A 244 -2.21 -7.43 29.14
CA HIS A 244 -3.07 -6.87 30.17
C HIS A 244 -2.57 -7.33 31.56
N PRO A 245 -2.28 -6.43 32.52
CA PRO A 245 -1.77 -6.80 33.86
C PRO A 245 -2.69 -7.77 34.64
N GLY A 246 -3.96 -7.83 34.25
CA GLY A 246 -4.96 -8.75 34.79
C GLY A 246 -5.12 -10.07 34.03
N ARG A 247 -4.44 -10.32 32.91
CA ARG A 247 -4.57 -11.58 32.13
C ARG A 247 -4.23 -12.84 32.95
N SER A 248 -3.39 -12.69 33.98
CA SER A 248 -3.05 -13.77 34.91
C SER A 248 -3.85 -13.73 36.22
N ARG A 249 -4.78 -12.78 36.36
CA ARG A 249 -5.53 -12.50 37.59
C ARG A 249 -7.05 -12.61 37.43
N PHE A 250 -7.54 -12.62 36.20
CA PHE A 250 -8.91 -12.97 35.84
C PHE A 250 -8.90 -13.94 34.66
#